data_AF-A0A8J7MN17-F1
#
_entry.id   AF-A0A8J7MN17-F1
#
_cell.length_a   1.000
_cell.length_b   1.000
_cell.length_c   1.000
_cell.angle_alpha   90.00
_cell.angle_beta   90.00
_cell.angle_gamma   90.00
#
_symmetry.space_group_name_H-M   'P 1'
#
loop_
_entity.id
_entity.type
_entity.pdbx_description
1 polymer ?
#
loop_
_entity_poly.entity_id
_entity_poly.type
_entity_poly.pdbx_seq_one_letter_code
_entity_poly.pdbx_strand_id
1 'polypeptide(L)'
;MESEKQEYLKKSNNSNKRILARGCDPVLSLQFAKIAPQLLGNVTYIPTTNDVDFIKKLKTNRWSVIYFAPGACRYSAAKQQIPGGNYETEGWTLDQYKELIRTLQGEDIQIVESIHEQGGIQLLKTALAKAREIK
;
A
#
# COMPACT_ATOMS: atom_id res chain seq x y z
N MET A 1 -11.53 -25.59 -23.77
CA MET A 1 -10.65 -24.39 -23.77
C MET A 1 -11.35 -23.10 -23.35
N GLU A 2 -12.65 -23.10 -22.99
CA GLU A 2 -13.36 -21.92 -22.46
C GLU A 2 -13.58 -21.93 -20.94
N SER A 3 -13.32 -23.05 -20.27
CA SER A 3 -13.51 -23.19 -18.82
C SER A 3 -12.37 -22.58 -17.99
N GLU A 4 -11.15 -22.52 -18.52
CA GLU A 4 -9.98 -22.00 -17.78
C GLU A 4 -9.87 -20.46 -17.79
N LYS A 5 -10.52 -19.78 -18.75
CA LYS A 5 -10.57 -18.31 -18.77
C LYS A 5 -11.60 -17.71 -17.82
N GLN A 6 -12.59 -18.48 -17.36
CA GLN A 6 -13.60 -17.99 -16.41
C GLN A 6 -13.13 -18.01 -14.95
N GLU A 7 -12.10 -18.81 -14.61
CA GLU A 7 -11.56 -18.81 -13.25
C GLU A 7 -10.61 -17.62 -12.98
N TYR A 8 -10.00 -17.06 -14.04
CA TYR A 8 -9.05 -15.94 -13.98
C TYR A 8 -9.69 -14.58 -13.62
N LEU A 9 -11.02 -14.52 -13.63
CA LEU A 9 -11.82 -13.36 -13.24
C LEU A 9 -12.86 -13.75 -12.18
N LYS A 10 -12.46 -14.57 -11.19
CA LYS A 10 -13.11 -14.44 -9.88
C LYS A 10 -12.85 -13.01 -9.41
N LYS A 11 -13.75 -12.09 -9.74
CA LYS A 11 -13.68 -10.66 -9.45
C LYS A 11 -13.69 -10.57 -7.92
N SER A 12 -12.49 -10.60 -7.33
CA SER A 12 -12.30 -10.59 -5.89
C SER A 12 -12.96 -9.32 -5.37
N ASN A 13 -14.05 -9.44 -4.60
CA ASN A 13 -14.70 -8.27 -4.02
C ASN A 13 -13.93 -7.84 -2.77
N ASN A 14 -13.38 -6.63 -2.80
CA ASN A 14 -12.59 -6.03 -1.74
C ASN A 14 -13.20 -4.69 -1.30
N SER A 15 -14.50 -4.46 -1.53
CA SER A 15 -15.18 -3.22 -1.15
C SER A 15 -15.17 -2.94 0.36
N ASN A 16 -14.98 -3.96 1.18
CA ASN A 16 -14.80 -3.90 2.64
C ASN A 16 -13.32 -3.79 3.06
N LYS A 17 -12.39 -3.59 2.13
CA LYS A 17 -10.96 -3.45 2.40
C LYS A 17 -10.45 -2.07 2.04
N ARG A 18 -9.40 -1.66 2.74
CA ARG A 18 -8.80 -0.33 2.59
C ARG A 18 -7.29 -0.46 2.44
N ILE A 19 -6.75 0.21 1.43
CA ILE A 19 -5.31 0.34 1.18
C ILE A 19 -4.89 1.76 1.52
N LEU A 20 -3.92 1.89 2.43
CA LEU A 20 -3.19 3.14 2.60
C LEU A 20 -1.90 3.03 1.81
N ALA A 21 -1.73 3.93 0.85
CA ALA A 21 -0.54 3.97 0.02
C ALA A 21 0.35 5.16 0.39
N ARG A 22 1.66 4.91 0.46
CA ARG A 22 2.69 5.93 0.55
C ARG A 22 3.40 6.03 -0.80
N GLY A 23 3.17 7.13 -1.52
CA GLY A 23 3.84 7.43 -2.80
C GLY A 23 4.64 8.72 -2.73
N CYS A 24 5.74 8.85 -3.47
CA CYS A 24 6.49 10.13 -3.52
C CYS A 24 5.86 11.11 -4.51
N ASP A 25 5.28 10.61 -5.61
CA ASP A 25 4.85 11.42 -6.73
C ASP A 25 3.34 11.65 -6.60
N PRO A 26 2.91 12.89 -6.34
CA PRO A 26 1.49 13.21 -6.19
C PRO A 26 0.70 12.91 -7.46
N VAL A 27 1.26 13.14 -8.64
CA VAL A 27 0.55 13.00 -9.91
C VAL A 27 0.35 11.53 -10.25
N LEU A 28 1.41 10.73 -10.22
CA LEU A 28 1.35 9.29 -10.48
C LEU A 28 0.53 8.58 -9.42
N SER A 29 0.69 8.95 -8.14
CA SER A 29 -0.10 8.35 -7.06
C SER A 29 -1.59 8.66 -7.19
N LEU A 30 -1.97 9.85 -7.66
CA LEU A 30 -3.36 10.20 -7.93
C LEU A 30 -3.91 9.50 -9.17
N GLN A 31 -3.11 9.35 -10.22
CA GLN A 31 -3.50 8.60 -11.42
C GLN A 31 -3.73 7.13 -11.10
N PHE A 32 -2.83 6.51 -10.35
CA PHE A 32 -2.99 5.13 -9.90
C PHE A 32 -4.22 4.96 -9.01
N ALA A 33 -4.50 5.91 -8.11
CA ALA A 33 -5.69 5.89 -7.26
C ALA A 33 -7.01 5.90 -8.04
N LYS A 34 -7.04 6.44 -9.28
CA LYS A 34 -8.24 6.42 -10.14
C LYS A 34 -8.54 5.04 -10.70
N ILE A 35 -7.51 4.23 -10.99
CA ILE A 35 -7.66 2.92 -11.65
C ILE A 35 -7.55 1.75 -10.68
N ALA A 36 -6.80 1.90 -9.58
CA ALA A 36 -6.52 0.84 -8.63
C ALA A 36 -7.78 0.20 -8.02
N PRO A 37 -8.82 0.95 -7.60
CA PRO A 37 -10.05 0.35 -7.09
C PRO A 37 -10.65 -0.67 -8.05
N GLN A 38 -10.79 -0.34 -9.34
CA GLN A 38 -11.40 -1.24 -10.32
C GLN A 38 -10.54 -2.49 -10.57
N LEU A 39 -9.22 -2.34 -10.65
CA LEU A 39 -8.28 -3.44 -10.89
C LEU A 39 -8.13 -4.38 -9.69
N LEU A 40 -8.39 -3.87 -8.48
CA LEU A 40 -8.22 -4.56 -7.21
C LEU A 40 -9.55 -4.97 -6.57
N GLY A 41 -10.66 -4.88 -7.31
CA GLY A 41 -11.93 -5.41 -6.84
C GLY A 41 -12.74 -4.46 -5.97
N ASN A 42 -12.86 -3.19 -6.39
CA ASN A 42 -13.56 -2.11 -5.69
C ASN A 42 -12.99 -1.77 -4.31
N VAL A 43 -11.69 -2.01 -4.08
CA VAL A 43 -11.04 -1.63 -2.83
C VAL A 43 -10.98 -0.11 -2.66
N THR A 44 -11.09 0.35 -1.41
CA THR A 44 -10.82 1.76 -1.11
C THR A 44 -9.31 1.99 -1.12
N TYR A 45 -8.81 2.79 -2.06
CA TYR A 45 -7.38 3.12 -2.18
C TYR A 45 -7.14 4.59 -1.80
N ILE A 46 -6.31 4.82 -0.78
CA ILE A 46 -6.02 6.17 -0.26
C ILE A 46 -4.53 6.45 -0.39
N PRO A 47 -4.10 7.30 -1.35
CA PRO A 47 -2.71 7.71 -1.48
C PRO A 47 -2.34 8.82 -0.48
N THR A 48 -1.09 8.82 -0.06
CA THR A 48 -0.46 9.87 0.76
C THR A 48 0.91 10.21 0.19
N THR A 49 1.23 11.51 0.18
CA THR A 49 2.47 12.04 -0.40
C THR A 49 3.50 12.53 0.61
N ASN A 50 3.10 12.63 1.88
CA ASN A 50 3.98 12.99 2.98
C ASN A 50 3.71 12.12 4.22
N ASP A 51 4.66 12.09 5.15
CA ASP A 51 4.59 11.19 6.30
C ASP A 51 3.65 11.70 7.39
N VAL A 52 3.44 13.01 7.48
CA VAL A 52 2.49 13.59 8.45
C VAL A 52 1.09 13.03 8.19
N ASP A 53 0.63 13.10 6.93
CA ASP A 53 -0.68 12.58 6.56
C ASP A 53 -0.71 11.05 6.64
N PHE A 54 0.35 10.37 6.20
CA PHE A 54 0.46 8.91 6.30
C PHE A 54 0.33 8.42 7.75
N ILE A 55 1.12 8.98 8.68
CA ILE A 55 1.12 8.60 10.10
C ILE A 55 -0.19 9.00 10.76
N LYS A 56 -0.73 10.19 10.45
CA LYS A 56 -2.06 10.60 10.94
C LYS A 56 -3.13 9.59 10.53
N LYS A 57 -3.12 9.14 9.27
CA LYS A 57 -4.05 8.12 8.77
C LYS A 57 -3.82 6.75 9.39
N LEU A 58 -2.57 6.35 9.63
CA LEU A 58 -2.25 5.13 10.38
C LEU A 58 -2.78 5.16 11.83
N LYS A 59 -2.73 6.31 12.49
CA LYS A 59 -3.22 6.45 13.88
C LYS A 59 -4.75 6.53 13.99
N THR A 60 -5.42 7.02 12.95
CA THR A 60 -6.87 7.35 13.01
C THR A 60 -7.77 6.32 12.34
N ASN A 61 -7.23 5.45 11.49
CA ASN A 61 -8.00 4.49 10.71
C ASN A 61 -7.39 3.09 10.80
N ARG A 62 -8.24 2.07 10.64
CA ARG A 62 -7.77 0.71 10.39
C ARG A 62 -7.61 0.45 8.91
N TRP A 63 -6.55 -0.28 8.57
CA TRP A 63 -6.18 -0.60 7.20
C TRP A 63 -6.08 -2.11 7.00
N SER A 64 -6.39 -2.54 5.77
CA SER A 64 -6.23 -3.94 5.34
C SER A 64 -4.82 -4.17 4.82
N VAL A 65 -4.32 -3.23 4.02
CA VAL A 65 -3.00 -3.29 3.40
C VAL A 65 -2.34 -1.92 3.51
N ILE A 66 -1.06 -1.91 3.85
CA ILE A 66 -0.19 -0.76 3.69
C ILE A 66 0.68 -0.98 2.45
N TYR A 67 0.69 -0.01 1.54
CA TYR A 67 1.41 -0.11 0.28
C TYR A 67 2.47 0.99 0.18
N PHE A 68 3.73 0.59 0.03
CA PHE A 68 4.81 1.48 -0.36
C PHE A 68 4.95 1.42 -1.88
N ALA A 69 4.43 2.46 -2.53
CA ALA A 69 4.37 2.55 -3.98
C ALA A 69 5.77 2.72 -4.60
N PRO A 70 5.99 2.25 -5.84
CA PRO A 70 7.25 2.38 -6.52
C PRO A 70 7.57 3.84 -6.74
N GLY A 71 8.86 4.15 -6.72
CA GLY A 71 9.32 5.51 -6.74
C GLY A 71 9.16 6.23 -5.40
N ALA A 72 8.44 5.72 -4.38
CA ALA A 72 8.49 6.28 -3.01
C ALA A 72 9.96 6.38 -2.61
N CYS A 73 10.57 7.56 -2.80
CA CYS A 73 12.03 7.77 -2.87
C CYS A 73 12.65 7.64 -1.49
N ARG A 74 12.57 6.45 -0.92
CA ARG A 74 12.96 6.09 0.43
C ARG A 74 13.27 4.58 0.42
N TYR A 75 14.55 4.26 0.48
CA TYR A 75 15.31 3.38 -0.40
C TYR A 75 16.16 2.56 0.65
N SER A 76 16.10 1.24 0.54
CA SER A 76 16.15 0.31 1.68
C SER A 76 17.55 -0.31 1.94
N ALA A 77 17.62 -1.46 2.65
CA ALA A 77 18.84 -2.20 3.03
C ALA A 77 19.83 -2.52 1.88
N ALA A 78 19.43 -2.29 0.62
CA ALA A 78 20.26 -2.34 -0.58
C ALA A 78 20.94 -1.00 -0.97
N LYS A 79 21.11 -0.05 -0.04
CA LYS A 79 21.87 1.22 -0.18
C LYS A 79 21.38 2.16 -1.27
N GLN A 80 20.14 2.59 -1.18
CA GLN A 80 19.71 3.78 -1.90
C GLN A 80 18.92 4.69 -0.91
N GLN A 81 18.75 6.01 -1.14
CA GLN A 81 18.23 7.15 -0.27
C GLN A 81 16.80 7.13 0.42
N ILE A 82 16.68 7.00 1.77
CA ILE A 82 15.47 7.41 2.56
C ILE A 82 15.72 8.75 3.24
N PRO A 83 14.83 9.74 3.08
CA PRO A 83 14.60 10.62 4.23
C PRO A 83 13.17 11.12 4.38
N GLY A 84 12.52 10.78 5.53
CA GLY A 84 11.36 11.43 6.15
C GLY A 84 11.10 12.89 5.74
N GLY A 85 9.85 13.24 5.45
CA GLY A 85 9.48 14.56 4.96
C GLY A 85 9.33 15.58 6.08
N ASN A 86 9.49 15.16 7.33
CA ASN A 86 9.34 15.96 8.54
C ASN A 86 10.34 15.53 9.62
N TYR A 87 10.57 16.42 10.60
CA TYR A 87 11.50 16.24 11.72
C TYR A 87 11.36 14.89 12.45
N GLU A 88 10.13 14.37 12.57
CA GLU A 88 9.86 13.13 13.32
C GLU A 88 10.27 11.83 12.60
N THR A 89 10.36 11.84 11.26
CA THR A 89 10.70 10.65 10.47
C THR A 89 12.01 10.78 9.69
N GLU A 90 12.76 11.84 9.97
CA GLU A 90 14.06 12.10 9.37
C GLU A 90 15.01 10.92 9.64
N GLY A 91 15.66 10.42 8.58
CA GLY A 91 16.56 9.27 8.67
C GLY A 91 15.91 7.91 8.92
N TRP A 92 14.59 7.80 8.97
CA TRP A 92 13.92 6.52 9.21
C TRP A 92 14.19 5.50 8.11
N THR A 93 14.48 4.28 8.51
CA THR A 93 14.52 3.11 7.62
C THR A 93 13.11 2.59 7.34
N LEU A 94 12.96 1.79 6.29
CA LEU A 94 11.69 1.13 6.00
C LEU A 94 11.27 0.17 7.13
N ASP A 95 12.23 -0.43 7.83
CA ASP A 95 11.95 -1.30 8.97
C ASP A 95 11.35 -0.53 10.15
N GLN A 96 11.80 0.70 10.40
CA GLN A 96 11.18 1.58 11.40
C GLN A 96 9.73 1.94 11.02
N TYR A 97 9.44 2.17 9.74
CA TYR A 97 8.06 2.32 9.30
C TYR A 97 7.24 1.05 9.52
N LYS A 98 7.78 -0.13 9.17
CA LYS A 98 7.09 -1.41 9.38
C LYS A 98 6.80 -1.68 10.85
N GLU A 99 7.75 -1.39 11.73
CA GLU A 99 7.60 -1.50 13.17
C GLU A 99 6.49 -0.58 13.70
N LEU A 100 6.49 0.69 13.27
CA LEU A 100 5.41 1.63 13.61
C LEU A 100 4.06 1.13 13.09
N ILE A 101 4.01 0.66 11.84
CA ILE A 101 2.78 0.13 11.24
C ILE A 101 2.27 -1.05 12.07
N ARG A 102 3.11 -2.03 12.40
CA ARG A 102 2.72 -3.18 13.21
C ARG A 102 2.27 -2.78 14.62
N THR A 103 2.97 -1.83 15.25
CA THR A 103 2.57 -1.27 16.55
C THR A 103 1.17 -0.66 16.51
N LEU A 104 0.85 0.09 15.45
CA LEU A 104 -0.44 0.79 15.33
C LEU A 104 -1.56 -0.09 14.76
N GLN A 105 -1.23 -1.05 13.90
CA GLN A 105 -2.17 -1.79 13.07
C GLN A 105 -2.24 -3.29 13.41
N GLY A 106 -1.35 -3.83 14.23
CA GLY A 106 -1.24 -5.25 14.55
C GLY A 106 -0.27 -5.99 13.63
N GLU A 107 0.27 -7.11 14.12
CA GLU A 107 1.23 -7.98 13.39
C GLU A 107 0.63 -8.66 12.16
N ASP A 108 -0.70 -8.78 12.10
CA ASP A 108 -1.45 -9.38 10.98
C ASP A 108 -1.51 -8.48 9.74
N ILE A 109 -1.12 -7.21 9.86
CA ILE A 109 -1.20 -6.23 8.77
C ILE A 109 -0.36 -6.65 7.57
N GLN A 110 -0.96 -6.59 6.39
CA GLN A 110 -0.25 -6.84 5.15
C GLN A 110 0.50 -5.58 4.73
N ILE A 111 1.83 -5.68 4.62
CA ILE A 111 2.70 -4.60 4.14
C ILE A 111 3.27 -5.03 2.80
N VAL A 112 3.05 -4.22 1.78
CA VAL A 112 3.47 -4.48 0.40
C VAL A 112 4.42 -3.38 -0.04
N GLU A 113 5.50 -3.78 -0.68
CA GLU A 113 6.50 -2.91 -1.27
C GLU A 113 6.59 -3.23 -2.77
N SER A 114 6.63 -2.21 -3.61
CA SER A 114 6.96 -2.39 -5.02
C SER A 114 8.16 -1.51 -5.38
N ILE A 115 9.19 -2.12 -5.95
CA ILE A 115 10.39 -1.42 -6.42
C ILE A 115 10.23 -0.90 -7.86
N HIS A 116 9.32 -1.51 -8.63
CA HIS A 116 9.02 -1.15 -10.01
C HIS A 116 7.52 -0.90 -10.17
N GLU A 117 7.15 -0.08 -11.15
CA GLU A 117 5.73 0.15 -11.50
C GLU A 117 5.06 -1.15 -11.98
N GLN A 118 5.82 -2.00 -12.66
CA GLN A 118 5.37 -3.31 -13.11
C GLN A 118 5.29 -4.28 -11.92
N GLY A 119 4.12 -4.91 -11.76
CA GLY A 119 3.90 -5.97 -10.75
C GLY A 119 3.19 -5.52 -9.47
N GLY A 120 3.11 -4.21 -9.18
CA GLY A 120 2.45 -3.70 -7.98
C GLY A 120 1.00 -4.17 -7.82
N ILE A 121 0.24 -4.25 -8.92
CA ILE A 121 -1.14 -4.77 -8.90
C ILE A 121 -1.21 -6.24 -8.46
N GLN A 122 -0.29 -7.08 -8.92
CA GLN A 122 -0.32 -8.51 -8.56
C GLN A 122 0.07 -8.74 -7.09
N LEU A 123 1.03 -7.96 -6.58
CA LEU A 123 1.39 -7.94 -5.17
C LEU A 123 0.20 -7.51 -4.30
N LEU A 124 -0.48 -6.43 -4.70
CA LEU A 124 -1.67 -5.94 -4.01
C LEU A 124 -2.82 -6.96 -4.03
N LYS A 125 -3.07 -7.63 -5.15
CA LYS A 125 -4.08 -8.72 -5.22
C LYS A 125 -3.76 -9.85 -4.23
N THR A 126 -2.50 -10.26 -4.18
CA THR A 126 -2.04 -11.31 -3.27
C THR A 126 -2.19 -10.91 -1.81
N ALA A 127 -1.82 -9.66 -1.48
CA ALA A 127 -1.99 -9.13 -0.13
C ALA A 127 -3.46 -9.00 0.25
N LEU A 128 -4.32 -8.48 -0.64
CA LEU A 128 -5.75 -8.34 -0.39
C LEU A 128 -6.44 -9.69 -0.14
N ALA A 129 -5.99 -10.77 -0.77
CA ALA A 129 -6.54 -12.10 -0.52
C ALA A 129 -6.30 -12.59 0.91
N LYS A 130 -5.23 -12.12 1.57
CA LYS A 130 -4.86 -12.48 2.95
C LYS A 130 -5.23 -11.40 3.98
N ALA A 131 -5.48 -10.19 3.51
CA ALA A 131 -5.71 -9.04 4.35
C ALA A 131 -7.07 -9.10 5.04
N ARG A 132 -7.08 -8.62 6.28
CA ARG A 132 -8.30 -8.43 7.06
C ARG A 132 -9.29 -7.49 6.36
N GLU A 133 -10.55 -7.69 6.66
CA GLU A 133 -11.63 -6.79 6.30
C GLU A 133 -11.74 -5.66 7.32
N ILE A 134 -12.18 -4.48 6.87
CA ILE A 134 -12.48 -3.35 7.73
C ILE A 134 -14.01 -3.22 7.77
N LYS A 135 -14.59 -3.46 8.93
CA LYS A 135 -16.02 -3.24 9.20
C LYS A 135 -16.31 -1.74 9.32
#